data_AF-A0ABC8B2M6-F1
#
_entry.id   AF-A0ABC8B2M6-F1
#
_cell.length_a   1.000
_cell.length_b   1.000
_cell.length_c   1.000
_cell.angle_alpha   90.00
_cell.angle_beta   90.00
_cell.angle_gamma   90.00
#
_symmetry.space_group_name_H-M   'P 1'
#
loop_
_entity.id
_entity.type
_entity.pdbx_description
1 polymer ?
#
loop_
_entity_poly.entity_id
_entity_poly.type
_entity_poly.pdbx_seq_one_letter_code
_entity_poly.pdbx_strand_id
1 'polypeptide(L)' 'MEISLPPDVAENIAESFAGRGPRWLAALPGVVERLCAVWGLEVVGASFGGGTHSWVAPVRRADGSVAVLKVPVVDEEN' A
#
# COMPACT_ATOMS: atom_id res chain seq x y z
N MET A 1 -5.72 -9.70 -6.05
CA MET A 1 -6.10 -9.40 -4.65
C MET A 1 -6.94 -8.14 -4.55
N GLU A 2 -8.01 -8.13 -3.76
CA GLU A 2 -8.71 -6.89 -3.36
C GLU A 2 -8.08 -6.35 -2.07
N ILE A 3 -7.73 -5.06 -2.05
CA ILE A 3 -7.15 -4.39 -0.88
C ILE A 3 -8.09 -3.28 -0.42
N SER A 4 -8.17 -3.05 0.89
CA SER A 4 -8.79 -1.82 1.38
C SER A 4 -7.87 -0.65 1.02
N LEU A 5 -8.46 0.46 0.61
CA LEU A 5 -7.76 1.73 0.40
C LEU A 5 -8.65 2.85 0.99
N PRO A 6 -8.18 3.57 2.03
CA PRO A 6 -8.95 4.64 2.62
C PRO A 6 -9.13 5.79 1.61
N PRO A 7 -10.34 6.37 1.47
CA PRO A 7 -10.60 7.42 0.51
C PRO A 7 -9.66 8.62 0.64
N ASP A 8 -9.36 9.03 1.87
CA ASP A 8 -8.43 10.14 2.16
C ASP A 8 -7.02 9.87 1.63
N VAL A 9 -6.54 8.63 1.73
CA VAL A 9 -5.23 8.24 1.18
C VAL A 9 -5.25 8.24 -0.34
N ALA A 10 -6.33 7.74 -0.95
CA ALA A 10 -6.50 7.73 -2.40
C ALA A 10 -6.53 9.16 -2.98
N GLU A 11 -7.31 10.05 -2.36
CA GLU A 11 -7.44 11.46 -2.72
C GLU A 11 -6.10 12.19 -2.57
N ASN A 12 -5.45 12.08 -1.41
CA ASN A 12 -4.15 12.70 -1.17
C ASN A 12 -3.11 12.31 -2.24
N ILE A 13 -3.07 11.02 -2.60
CA ILE A 13 -2.12 10.52 -3.59
C ILE A 13 -2.47 11.00 -5.01
N ALA A 14 -3.75 11.00 -5.37
CA ALA A 14 -4.19 11.48 -6.67
C ALA A 14 -3.88 12.97 -6.88
N GLU A 15 -4.04 13.79 -5.84
CA GLU A 15 -3.80 15.24 -5.88
C GLU A 15 -2.30 15.58 -5.80
N SER A 16 -1.55 14.93 -4.92
CA SER A 16 -0.16 15.30 -4.63
C SER A 16 0.83 14.81 -5.69
N PHE A 17 0.51 13.74 -6.44
CA PHE A 17 1.47 13.08 -7.34
C PHE A 17 1.16 13.23 -8.83
N ALA A 18 0.29 14.16 -9.22
CA ALA A 18 -0.09 14.41 -10.61
C ALA A 18 -0.36 13.09 -11.36
N GLY A 19 0.12 12.92 -12.60
CA GLY A 19 -0.07 11.68 -13.37
C GLY A 19 0.54 10.40 -12.76
N ARG A 20 1.42 10.51 -11.74
CA ARG A 20 2.00 9.35 -11.05
C ARG A 20 1.03 8.73 -10.04
N GLY A 21 0.25 9.57 -9.35
CA GLY A 21 -0.71 9.12 -8.33
C GLY A 21 -1.73 8.11 -8.88
N PRO A 22 -2.51 8.47 -9.92
CA PRO A 22 -3.47 7.55 -10.54
C PRO A 22 -2.84 6.28 -11.11
N ARG A 23 -1.64 6.37 -11.70
CA ARG A 23 -0.91 5.20 -12.20
C ARG A 23 -0.50 4.25 -11.08
N TRP A 24 -0.02 4.81 -9.97
CA TRP A 24 0.34 4.05 -8.79
C TRP A 24 -0.89 3.41 -8.15
N LEU A 25 -2.00 4.15 -8.01
CA LEU A 25 -3.27 3.63 -7.46
C LEU A 25 -3.78 2.44 -8.27
N ALA A 26 -3.73 2.51 -9.60
CA ALA A 26 -4.13 1.43 -10.48
C ALA A 26 -3.23 0.18 -10.37
N ALA A 27 -1.92 0.37 -10.12
CA ALA A 27 -0.96 -0.73 -10.00
C ALA A 27 -0.91 -1.34 -8.58
N LEU A 28 -1.35 -0.59 -7.57
CA LEU A 28 -1.17 -0.92 -6.15
C LEU A 28 -1.65 -2.33 -5.76
N PRO A 29 -2.87 -2.80 -6.14
CA PRO A 29 -3.31 -4.14 -5.75
C PRO A 29 -2.38 -5.25 -6.24
N GLY A 30 -1.83 -5.12 -7.46
CA GLY A 30 -0.89 -6.09 -8.02
C GLY A 30 0.50 -6.02 -7.36
N VAL A 31 0.94 -4.83 -6.97
CA VAL A 31 2.19 -4.65 -6.21
C VAL A 31 2.08 -5.31 -4.84
N VAL A 32 0.98 -5.07 -4.11
CA VAL A 32 0.74 -5.67 -2.79
C VAL A 32 0.71 -7.19 -2.89
N GLU A 33 -0.05 -7.74 -3.85
CA GLU A 33 -0.12 -9.19 -4.09
C GLU A 33 1.26 -9.81 -4.32
N ARG A 34 2.09 -9.18 -5.17
CA ARG A 34 3.46 -9.62 -5.45
C ARG A 34 4.34 -9.57 -4.20
N LEU A 35 4.31 -8.46 -3.45
CA LEU A 35 5.12 -8.30 -2.24
C LEU A 35 4.72 -9.31 -1.17
N CYS A 36 3.42 -9.53 -0.98
CA CYS A 36 2.90 -10.57 -0.09
C CYS A 36 3.41 -11.97 -0.47
N ALA A 37 3.39 -12.32 -1.75
CA ALA A 37 3.89 -13.62 -2.22
C ALA A 37 5.41 -13.77 -2.01
N VAL A 38 6.20 -12.74 -2.36
CA VAL A 38 7.67 -12.80 -2.27
C VAL A 38 8.16 -12.80 -0.82
N TRP A 39 7.48 -12.08 0.07
CA TRP A 39 7.88 -11.94 1.47
C TRP A 39 7.15 -12.86 2.44
N GLY A 40 6.22 -13.68 1.96
CA GLY A 40 5.42 -14.58 2.80
C GLY A 40 4.56 -13.81 3.80
N LEU A 41 3.83 -12.79 3.31
CA LEU A 41 2.96 -11.93 4.12
C LEU A 41 1.49 -12.17 3.82
N GLU A 42 0.68 -12.13 4.86
CA GLU A 42 -0.79 -12.09 4.80
C GLU A 42 -1.27 -10.71 5.28
N VAL A 43 -2.15 -10.05 4.54
CA VAL A 43 -2.81 -8.82 5.03
C VAL A 43 -3.90 -9.21 6.02
N VAL A 44 -3.85 -8.69 7.25
CA VAL A 44 -4.68 -9.18 8.37
C VAL A 44 -5.66 -8.14 8.93
N GLY A 45 -5.83 -7.02 8.23
CA GLY A 45 -6.74 -5.96 8.65
C GLY A 45 -6.85 -4.86 7.61
N ALA A 46 -7.69 -3.87 7.93
CA ALA A 46 -7.81 -2.67 7.11
C ALA A 46 -6.48 -1.91 7.07
N SER A 47 -6.17 -1.39 5.89
CA SER A 47 -5.10 -0.41 5.70
C SER A 47 -5.37 0.87 6.49
N PHE A 48 -4.30 1.50 6.96
CA PHE A 48 -4.36 2.72 7.75
C PHE A 48 -4.68 3.95 6.89
N GLY A 49 -5.55 4.82 7.39
CA GLY A 49 -5.79 6.16 6.84
C GLY A 49 -4.76 7.19 7.32
N GLY A 50 -4.95 8.45 6.93
CA GLY A 50 -4.12 9.59 7.33
C GLY A 50 -2.77 9.69 6.61
N GLY A 51 -2.50 8.80 5.65
CA GLY A 51 -1.30 8.83 4.81
C GLY A 51 -1.45 9.78 3.62
N THR A 52 -0.35 10.43 3.23
CA THR A 52 -0.31 11.32 2.06
C THR A 52 0.48 10.74 0.88
N HIS A 53 1.35 9.76 1.13
CA HIS A 53 2.32 9.28 0.14
C HIS A 53 2.46 7.75 0.08
N SER A 54 1.64 7.00 0.83
CA SER A 54 1.81 5.55 0.90
C SER A 54 0.51 4.84 1.25
N TRP A 55 0.36 3.63 0.72
CA TRP A 55 -0.56 2.64 1.28
C TRP A 55 0.15 1.86 2.38
N VAL A 56 -0.55 1.64 3.49
CA VAL A 56 0.02 1.01 4.68
C VAL A 56 -1.01 0.06 5.27
N ALA A 57 -0.63 -1.20 5.56
CA ALA A 57 -1.54 -2.17 6.17
C ALA A 57 -0.84 -3.11 7.15
N PRO A 58 -1.56 -3.61 8.18
CA PRO A 58 -1.03 -4.64 9.06
C PRO A 58 -0.92 -5.97 8.31
N VAL A 59 0.21 -6.65 8.48
CA VAL A 59 0.48 -7.96 7.89
C VAL A 59 0.95 -8.96 8.93
N ARG A 60 0.70 -10.24 8.68
CA ARG A 60 1.29 -11.35 9.42
C ARG A 60 2.35 -12.02 8.55
N ARG A 61 3.51 -12.31 9.13
CA ARG A 61 4.61 -13.04 8.50
C ARG A 61 4.43 -14.55 8.66
N ALA A 62 5.18 -15.34 7.88
CA ALA A 62 5.17 -16.79 7.96
C ALA A 62 5.52 -17.36 9.35
N ASP A 63 6.31 -16.63 10.16
CA ASP A 63 6.64 -17.00 11.54
C ASP A 63 5.55 -16.61 12.57
N GLY A 64 4.42 -16.08 12.09
CA GLY A 64 3.29 -15.63 12.91
C GLY A 64 3.47 -14.23 13.50
N SER A 65 4.63 -13.59 13.37
CA SER A 65 4.85 -12.23 13.85
C SER A 65 4.06 -11.20 13.05
N VAL A 66 3.68 -10.09 13.71
CA VAL A 66 2.97 -8.98 13.08
C VAL A 66 3.97 -7.94 12.61
N ALA A 67 3.73 -7.38 11.42
CA ALA A 67 4.48 -6.27 10.85
C ALA A 67 3.54 -5.31 10.12
N VAL A 68 4.12 -4.27 9.53
CA VAL A 68 3.41 -3.31 8.67
C VAL A 68 4.03 -3.35 7.28
N LEU A 69 3.20 -3.51 6.26
CA LEU A 69 3.60 -3.33 4.88
C LEU A 69 3.31 -1.89 4.46
N LYS A 70 4.35 -1.16 4.08
CA LYS A 70 4.25 0.20 3.53
C LYS A 70 4.69 0.17 2.07
N VAL A 71 3.84 0.69 1.19
CA VAL A 71 4.13 0.85 -0.25
C VAL A 71 4.03 2.34 -0.56
N PRO A 72 5.14 3.05 -0.80
CA PRO A 72 5.09 4.47 -1.17
C PRO A 72 4.82 4.65 -2.67
N VAL A 73 4.37 5.84 -3.07
CA VAL A 73 4.57 6.29 -4.45
C VAL A 73 6.07 6.47 -4.64
N VAL A 74 6.62 6.00 -5.76
CA VAL A 74 8.07 6.13 -6.01
C VAL A 74 8.35 7.51 -6.60
N ASP A 75 9.27 8.23 -5.98
CA ASP A 75 9.75 9.55 -6.38
C ASP A 75 11.27 9.66 -6.17
N GLU A 76 11.82 10.87 -6.26
CA GLU A 76 13.27 11.07 -6.12
C GLU A 76 13.79 10.80 -4.70
N GLU A 77 12.90 10.75 -3.70
CA GLU A 77 13.27 10.58 -2.30
C GLU A 77 13.29 9.11 -1.85
N ASN A 78 12.84 8.16 -2.68
CA ASN A 78 12.70 6.73 -2.30
C ASN A 78 13.08 5.73 -3.41
#